data_AF-A0AAU1SM19-F1
#
_entry.id   AF-A0AAU1SM19-F1
#
_cell.length_a   1.000
_cell.length_b   1.000
_cell.length_c   1.000
_cell.angle_alpha   90.00
_cell.angle_beta   90.00
_cell.angle_gamma   90.00
#
_symmetry.space_group_name_H-M   'P 1'
#
loop_
_entity.id
_entity.type
_entity.pdbx_description
1 polymer ?
#
loop_
_entity_poly.entity_id
_entity_poly.type
_entity_poly.pdbx_seq_one_letter_code
_entity_poly.pdbx_strand_id
1 'polypeptide(L)'
;MAERGGQARRRPWLWGVVLLVVLVAWACGRSGDTGNDRTGGATGSTRKPEASAHPSRTPTTPTPKPSPSGTSTPSGKYDPAAYAPQVRARAAEAGVSPRLLMAILYNESYKPHDPALERAWQRYKPGAAFGIANMHRAAFDETKRGRAFAGRRWEELPDDRDLAVRAAAWYLHDLARQLPAHPSGPYDKDELLGLGYNTGAGNMQAFARGATPGSQAADYLSRLRSNWGKAGRAVARTGGG
;
A
#
# COMPACT_ATOMS: atom_id res chain seq x y z
N MET A 1 -8.95 -53.27 0.87
CA MET A 1 -7.66 -52.83 1.45
C MET A 1 -7.00 -51.85 0.49
N ALA A 2 -6.65 -50.67 1.03
CA ALA A 2 -5.68 -49.67 0.56
C ALA A 2 -5.95 -48.84 -0.73
N GLU A 3 -6.43 -47.62 -0.50
CA GLU A 3 -6.06 -46.41 -1.26
C GLU A 3 -4.55 -46.11 -1.14
N ARG A 4 -3.95 -45.49 -2.16
CA ARG A 4 -2.82 -44.55 -1.98
C ARG A 4 -2.85 -43.45 -3.03
N GLY A 5 -3.18 -42.24 -2.57
CA GLY A 5 -2.90 -40.99 -3.27
C GLY A 5 -1.42 -40.61 -3.24
N GLY A 6 -1.01 -39.79 -4.20
CA GLY A 6 0.28 -39.13 -4.26
C GLY A 6 0.10 -37.65 -4.55
N GLN A 7 0.07 -36.84 -3.49
CA GLN A 7 0.03 -35.38 -3.53
C GLN A 7 1.25 -34.80 -4.27
N ALA A 8 1.00 -34.03 -5.32
CA ALA A 8 2.02 -33.24 -6.00
C ALA A 8 2.50 -32.10 -5.08
N ARG A 9 3.77 -32.21 -4.64
CA ARG A 9 4.50 -31.20 -3.88
C ARG A 9 4.61 -29.88 -4.66
N ARG A 10 3.93 -28.82 -4.18
CA ARG A 10 4.13 -27.45 -4.65
C ARG A 10 5.44 -26.89 -4.09
N ARG A 11 6.42 -26.63 -4.96
CA ARG A 11 7.72 -26.01 -4.62
C ARG A 11 7.61 -24.47 -4.64
N PRO A 12 7.98 -23.76 -3.56
CA PRO A 12 7.98 -22.29 -3.51
C PRO A 12 9.36 -21.74 -3.89
N TRP A 13 9.57 -21.31 -5.14
CA TRP A 13 10.85 -20.72 -5.57
C TRP A 13 10.72 -19.75 -6.75
N LEU A 14 10.18 -18.55 -6.55
CA LEU A 14 10.13 -17.49 -7.58
C LEU A 14 10.20 -16.07 -6.96
N TRP A 15 11.28 -15.76 -6.23
CA TRP A 15 11.54 -14.40 -5.72
C TRP A 15 12.82 -13.75 -6.27
N GLY A 16 13.48 -14.34 -7.27
CA GLY A 16 14.79 -13.87 -7.77
C GLY A 16 14.77 -12.84 -8.90
N VAL A 17 13.73 -12.75 -9.71
CA VAL A 17 13.82 -12.03 -11.01
C VAL A 17 13.31 -10.58 -10.97
N VAL A 18 12.58 -10.18 -9.93
CA VAL A 18 12.03 -8.82 -9.80
C VAL A 18 13.11 -7.75 -9.54
N LEU A 19 14.35 -8.13 -9.22
CA LEU A 19 15.42 -7.19 -8.91
C LEU A 19 16.23 -6.67 -10.12
N LEU A 20 16.14 -7.27 -11.32
CA LEU A 20 17.05 -6.90 -12.40
C LEU A 20 16.50 -5.86 -13.41
N VAL A 21 15.17 -5.79 -13.59
CA VAL A 21 14.61 -4.96 -14.69
C VAL A 21 14.40 -3.50 -14.31
N VAL A 22 14.26 -3.16 -13.03
CA VAL A 22 14.08 -1.76 -12.58
C VAL A 22 15.41 -1.00 -12.46
N LEU A 23 16.55 -1.69 -12.32
CA LEU A 23 17.86 -1.02 -12.15
C LEU A 23 18.47 -0.51 -13.46
N VAL A 24 18.12 -1.05 -14.63
CA VAL A 24 18.73 -0.65 -15.91
C VAL A 24 18.10 0.64 -16.46
N ALA A 25 16.82 0.92 -16.17
CA ALA A 25 16.13 2.10 -16.70
C ALA A 25 16.45 3.41 -15.95
N TRP A 26 17.05 3.36 -14.76
CA TRP A 26 17.37 4.57 -13.99
C TRP A 26 18.82 5.07 -14.17
N ALA A 27 19.71 4.25 -14.73
CA ALA A 27 21.15 4.55 -14.82
C ALA A 27 21.58 5.38 -16.06
N CYS A 28 20.71 5.64 -17.03
CA CYS A 28 21.06 6.45 -18.22
C CYS A 28 20.53 7.90 -18.19
N GLY A 29 19.88 8.33 -17.10
CA GLY A 29 19.13 9.60 -17.07
C GLY A 29 19.75 10.74 -16.26
N ARG A 30 20.95 10.62 -15.69
CA ARG A 30 21.51 11.66 -14.82
C ARG A 30 23.04 11.81 -14.98
N SER A 31 23.44 12.44 -16.08
CA SER A 31 24.74 13.09 -16.20
C SER A 31 24.51 14.56 -16.54
N GLY A 32 24.90 15.44 -15.62
CA GLY A 32 24.80 16.89 -15.78
C GLY A 32 24.51 17.58 -14.45
N ASP A 33 25.56 17.80 -13.65
CA ASP A 33 25.93 19.10 -13.07
C ASP A 33 26.83 18.91 -11.84
N THR A 34 28.11 19.18 -12.03
CA THR A 34 29.09 19.39 -10.96
C THR A 34 29.50 20.86 -10.99
N GLY A 35 29.11 21.58 -9.96
CA GLY A 35 29.65 22.88 -9.63
C GLY A 35 29.01 23.40 -8.36
N ASN A 36 29.72 23.36 -7.23
CA ASN A 36 30.10 24.60 -6.60
C ASN A 36 31.19 24.41 -5.54
N ASP A 37 32.05 25.41 -5.51
CA ASP A 37 33.22 25.57 -4.68
C ASP A 37 32.90 25.94 -3.22
N ARG A 38 33.95 25.68 -2.43
CA ARG A 38 34.30 26.07 -1.06
C ARG A 38 33.84 27.46 -0.60
N THR A 39 33.58 27.60 0.70
CA THR A 39 34.34 28.38 1.73
C THR A 39 33.45 28.57 2.97
N GLY A 40 33.87 28.18 4.19
CA GLY A 40 34.56 29.03 5.19
C GLY A 40 33.50 29.78 6.04
N GLY A 41 33.49 29.89 7.37
CA GLY A 41 34.37 29.53 8.48
C GLY A 41 33.90 30.31 9.73
N ALA A 42 34.39 29.90 10.91
CA ALA A 42 34.55 30.68 12.16
C ALA A 42 33.29 31.05 13.01
N THR A 43 33.11 30.41 14.17
CA THR A 43 33.47 30.81 15.57
C THR A 43 32.52 31.81 16.25
N GLY A 44 32.11 31.51 17.49
CA GLY A 44 31.50 32.50 18.38
C GLY A 44 30.97 31.92 19.70
N SER A 45 31.44 32.45 20.82
CA SER A 45 31.42 31.88 22.16
C SER A 45 30.26 32.39 23.04
N THR A 46 29.77 31.53 23.94
CA THR A 46 29.39 31.74 25.36
C THR A 46 28.76 33.07 25.83
N ARG A 47 27.53 33.02 26.40
CA ARG A 47 27.25 33.49 27.78
C ARG A 47 25.82 33.19 28.29
N LYS A 48 25.77 32.68 29.52
CA LYS A 48 24.64 32.66 30.47
C LYS A 48 24.45 34.09 31.06
N PRO A 49 23.23 34.45 31.50
CA PRO A 49 23.06 34.65 32.94
C PRO A 49 21.74 34.10 33.50
N GLU A 50 21.69 34.10 34.82
CA GLU A 50 20.74 33.47 35.75
C GLU A 50 19.91 34.56 36.45
N ALA A 51 18.61 34.31 36.69
CA ALA A 51 17.91 34.54 37.97
C ALA A 51 16.36 34.55 37.83
N SER A 52 15.73 33.70 38.64
CA SER A 52 14.48 33.87 39.42
C SER A 52 13.18 34.42 38.80
N ALA A 53 12.12 33.59 38.81
CA ALA A 53 10.94 33.75 39.69
C ALA A 53 9.76 32.83 39.26
N HIS A 54 9.27 32.00 40.18
CA HIS A 54 7.88 31.49 40.21
C HIS A 54 6.95 32.63 40.69
N PRO A 55 5.62 32.70 40.38
CA PRO A 55 4.69 31.56 40.42
C PRO A 55 3.59 31.57 39.34
N SER A 56 2.92 30.42 39.15
CA SER A 56 1.45 30.29 39.06
C SER A 56 1.08 28.90 38.54
N ARG A 57 0.39 28.13 39.37
CA ARG A 57 -0.24 26.86 39.01
C ARG A 57 -1.44 27.15 38.12
N THR A 58 -1.35 26.81 36.85
CA THR A 58 -2.51 26.64 35.96
C THR A 58 -2.96 25.16 36.01
N PRO A 59 -4.27 24.87 35.98
CA PRO A 59 -4.75 23.50 35.87
C PRO A 59 -4.59 23.05 34.41
N THR A 60 -3.69 22.11 34.18
CA THR A 60 -3.48 21.46 32.88
C THR A 60 -4.66 20.53 32.59
N THR A 61 -5.52 20.94 31.68
CA THR A 61 -6.50 20.06 31.03
C THR A 61 -5.74 18.94 30.31
N PRO A 62 -6.00 17.65 30.58
CA PRO A 62 -5.30 16.58 29.89
C PRO A 62 -5.79 16.49 28.43
N THR A 63 -4.87 16.75 27.50
CA THR A 63 -5.02 16.41 26.07
C THR A 63 -5.29 14.91 25.94
N PRO A 64 -6.36 14.47 25.28
CA PRO A 64 -6.57 13.04 25.04
C PRO A 64 -5.49 12.51 24.09
N LYS A 65 -4.67 11.62 24.62
CA LYS A 65 -3.72 10.78 23.87
C LYS A 65 -4.52 9.98 22.82
N PRO A 66 -4.11 9.93 21.54
CA PRO A 66 -4.78 9.07 20.57
C PRO A 66 -4.63 7.61 21.02
N SER A 67 -5.74 7.01 21.43
CA SER A 67 -5.83 5.60 21.72
C SER A 67 -5.57 4.82 20.43
N PRO A 68 -4.64 3.85 20.40
CA PRO A 68 -4.63 2.88 19.32
C PRO A 68 -5.95 2.11 19.42
N SER A 69 -6.82 2.24 18.43
CA SER A 69 -7.93 1.32 18.24
C SER A 69 -7.34 -0.04 17.86
N GLY A 70 -6.80 -0.73 18.85
CA GLY A 70 -6.40 -2.12 18.76
C GLY A 70 -7.67 -2.95 18.60
N THR A 71 -8.07 -3.17 17.35
CA THR A 71 -8.96 -4.28 17.06
C THR A 71 -8.17 -5.54 17.36
N SER A 72 -8.61 -6.29 18.38
CA SER A 72 -8.06 -7.58 18.74
C SER A 72 -7.90 -8.44 17.49
N THR A 73 -6.65 -8.83 17.20
CA THR A 73 -6.33 -9.74 16.11
C THR A 73 -7.09 -11.05 16.32
N PRO A 74 -8.02 -11.43 15.44
CA PRO A 74 -8.60 -12.76 15.49
C PRO A 74 -7.45 -13.75 15.21
N SER A 75 -7.27 -14.73 16.08
CA SER A 75 -6.34 -15.86 15.90
C SER A 75 -6.75 -16.83 14.77
N GLY A 76 -7.53 -16.35 13.81
CA GLY A 76 -7.98 -17.09 12.62
C GLY A 76 -7.14 -16.77 11.39
N LYS A 77 -7.29 -17.60 10.35
CA LYS A 77 -6.76 -17.28 9.03
C LYS A 77 -7.29 -15.91 8.59
N TYR A 78 -6.40 -15.02 8.17
CA TYR A 78 -6.76 -13.72 7.61
C TYR A 78 -7.80 -13.89 6.49
N ASP A 79 -8.96 -13.24 6.64
CA ASP A 79 -10.02 -13.16 5.63
C ASP A 79 -10.26 -11.68 5.25
N PRO A 80 -10.00 -11.27 4.00
CA PRO A 80 -10.32 -9.93 3.52
C PRO A 80 -11.78 -9.51 3.73
N ALA A 81 -12.74 -10.46 3.75
CA ALA A 81 -14.15 -10.15 3.94
C ALA A 81 -14.42 -9.43 5.28
N ALA A 82 -13.63 -9.70 6.31
CA ALA A 82 -13.75 -9.08 7.63
C ALA A 82 -13.54 -7.56 7.59
N TYR A 83 -12.90 -7.04 6.53
CA TYR A 83 -12.62 -5.62 6.34
C TYR A 83 -13.60 -4.92 5.39
N ALA A 84 -14.71 -5.57 5.02
CA ALA A 84 -15.71 -5.00 4.13
C ALA A 84 -16.27 -3.62 4.59
N PRO A 85 -16.53 -3.37 5.89
CA PRO A 85 -16.94 -2.04 6.35
C PRO A 85 -15.90 -0.96 6.06
N GLN A 86 -14.62 -1.23 6.35
CA GLN A 86 -13.50 -0.32 6.09
C GLN A 86 -13.33 -0.11 4.58
N VAL A 87 -13.40 -1.17 3.78
CA VAL A 87 -13.34 -1.06 2.32
C VAL A 87 -14.43 -0.16 1.78
N ARG A 88 -15.68 -0.31 2.22
CA ARG A 88 -16.77 0.60 1.80
C ARG A 88 -16.49 2.04 2.18
N ALA A 89 -16.09 2.29 3.44
CA ALA A 89 -15.84 3.63 3.94
C ALA A 89 -14.69 4.31 3.18
N ARG A 90 -13.56 3.62 3.00
CA ARG A 90 -12.37 4.18 2.36
C ARG A 90 -12.51 4.28 0.84
N ALA A 91 -13.22 3.35 0.21
CA ALA A 91 -13.54 3.44 -1.20
C ALA A 91 -14.44 4.65 -1.48
N ALA A 92 -15.44 4.91 -0.63
CA ALA A 92 -16.27 6.11 -0.72
C ALA A 92 -15.45 7.39 -0.47
N GLU A 93 -14.60 7.41 0.56
CA GLU A 93 -13.68 8.52 0.85
C GLU A 93 -12.81 8.89 -0.35
N ALA A 94 -12.25 7.89 -1.04
CA ALA A 94 -11.38 8.09 -2.20
C ALA A 94 -12.13 8.16 -3.54
N GLY A 95 -13.46 7.97 -3.58
CA GLY A 95 -14.23 7.94 -4.82
C GLY A 95 -13.85 6.80 -5.78
N VAL A 96 -13.53 5.61 -5.25
CA VAL A 96 -13.16 4.42 -6.03
C VAL A 96 -14.18 3.29 -5.85
N SER A 97 -14.13 2.28 -6.72
CA SER A 97 -15.00 1.10 -6.64
C SER A 97 -14.67 0.26 -5.40
N PRO A 98 -15.62 0.05 -4.44
CA PRO A 98 -15.38 -0.81 -3.29
C PRO A 98 -15.18 -2.28 -3.71
N ARG A 99 -15.79 -2.69 -4.83
CA ARG A 99 -15.58 -4.03 -5.41
C ARG A 99 -14.15 -4.20 -5.89
N LEU A 100 -13.59 -3.19 -6.58
CA LEU A 100 -12.19 -3.17 -7.02
C LEU A 100 -11.24 -3.31 -5.82
N LEU A 101 -11.41 -2.43 -4.83
CA LEU A 101 -10.56 -2.41 -3.64
C LEU A 101 -10.61 -3.75 -2.88
N MET A 102 -11.81 -4.33 -2.69
CA MET A 102 -11.95 -5.63 -2.04
C MET A 102 -11.28 -6.76 -2.83
N ALA A 103 -11.38 -6.77 -4.17
CA ALA A 103 -10.75 -7.82 -4.95
C ALA A 103 -9.22 -7.73 -4.94
N ILE A 104 -8.66 -6.51 -4.83
CA ILE A 104 -7.22 -6.31 -4.62
C ILE A 104 -6.82 -6.94 -3.29
N LEU A 105 -7.53 -6.67 -2.19
CA LEU A 105 -7.23 -7.32 -0.90
C LEU A 105 -7.27 -8.86 -0.98
N TYR A 106 -8.24 -9.42 -1.72
CA TYR A 106 -8.26 -10.85 -2.00
C TYR A 106 -7.13 -11.35 -2.90
N ASN A 107 -6.59 -10.50 -3.78
CA ASN A 107 -5.47 -10.87 -4.62
C ASN A 107 -4.16 -10.86 -3.84
N GLU A 108 -4.03 -9.92 -2.89
CA GLU A 108 -2.86 -9.79 -2.01
C GLU A 108 -2.86 -10.81 -0.87
N SER A 109 -4.02 -11.38 -0.51
CA SER A 109 -4.17 -12.36 0.59
C SER A 109 -3.51 -13.72 0.36
N TYR A 110 -2.74 -13.91 -0.70
CA TYR A 110 -2.05 -15.17 -0.99
C TYR A 110 -0.90 -15.46 0.00
N LYS A 111 -0.49 -14.46 0.79
CA LYS A 111 0.51 -14.58 1.86
C LYS A 111 -0.13 -14.39 3.24
N PRO A 112 0.44 -15.00 4.29
CA PRO A 112 0.10 -14.64 5.66
C PRO A 112 0.45 -13.18 5.91
N HIS A 113 -0.53 -12.39 6.35
CA HIS A 113 -0.35 -11.04 6.83
C HIS A 113 -0.25 -11.03 8.35
N ASP A 114 0.68 -11.77 8.94
CA ASP A 114 0.89 -11.67 10.39
C ASP A 114 1.75 -10.42 10.70
N PRO A 115 1.33 -9.49 11.57
CA PRO A 115 2.08 -8.26 11.83
C PRO A 115 3.49 -8.51 12.37
N ALA A 116 3.68 -9.52 13.23
CA ALA A 116 4.99 -9.85 13.78
C ALA A 116 5.93 -10.40 12.69
N LEU A 117 5.39 -11.24 11.79
CA LEU A 117 6.11 -11.73 10.61
C LEU A 117 6.48 -10.58 9.65
N GLU A 118 5.55 -9.68 9.36
CA GLU A 118 5.80 -8.53 8.48
C GLU A 118 6.88 -7.60 9.06
N ARG A 119 6.88 -7.34 10.38
CA ARG A 119 7.95 -6.58 11.05
C ARG A 119 9.31 -7.29 11.04
N ALA A 120 9.34 -8.60 11.23
CA ALA A 120 10.57 -9.37 11.09
C ALA A 120 11.11 -9.26 9.66
N TRP A 121 10.22 -9.35 8.66
CA TRP A 121 10.58 -9.18 7.26
C TRP A 121 11.05 -7.77 6.91
N GLN A 122 10.45 -6.73 7.51
CA GLN A 122 10.84 -5.32 7.32
C GLN A 122 12.29 -5.05 7.72
N ARG A 123 12.75 -5.63 8.84
CA ARG A 123 14.15 -5.52 9.27
C ARG A 123 15.12 -6.14 8.27
N TYR A 124 14.68 -7.15 7.52
CA TYR A 124 15.50 -7.86 6.54
C TYR A 124 15.39 -7.27 5.11
N LYS A 125 14.22 -6.76 4.71
CA LYS A 125 13.95 -6.14 3.41
C LYS A 125 13.23 -4.80 3.59
N PRO A 126 13.97 -3.70 3.81
CA PRO A 126 13.39 -2.39 4.12
C PRO A 126 12.54 -1.80 2.97
N GLY A 127 12.69 -2.32 1.73
CA GLY A 127 11.88 -1.93 0.57
C GLY A 127 10.75 -2.90 0.20
N ALA A 128 10.39 -3.84 1.08
CA ALA A 128 9.28 -4.76 0.85
C ALA A 128 7.93 -4.02 0.74
N ALA A 129 6.85 -4.77 0.60
CA ALA A 129 5.48 -4.26 0.62
C ALA A 129 4.75 -4.86 1.83
N PHE A 130 3.90 -4.06 2.48
CA PHE A 130 3.31 -4.42 3.79
C PHE A 130 1.82 -4.12 3.91
N GLY A 131 1.24 -4.66 4.97
CA GLY A 131 -0.17 -4.59 5.27
C GLY A 131 -1.00 -5.49 4.37
N ILE A 132 -2.29 -5.56 4.67
CA ILE A 132 -3.26 -6.40 3.96
C ILE A 132 -3.48 -6.04 2.48
N ALA A 133 -3.02 -4.85 2.09
CA ALA A 133 -3.03 -4.39 0.71
C ALA A 133 -1.66 -4.51 0.03
N ASN A 134 -0.64 -5.05 0.72
CA ASN A 134 0.70 -5.29 0.18
C ASN A 134 1.26 -4.04 -0.53
N MET A 135 1.29 -2.90 0.17
CA MET A 135 1.66 -1.61 -0.40
C MET A 135 3.16 -1.32 -0.22
N HIS A 136 3.82 -0.86 -1.29
CA HIS A 136 5.23 -0.42 -1.25
C HIS A 136 5.41 0.96 -0.60
N ARG A 137 6.56 1.17 0.05
CA ARG A 137 6.90 2.43 0.73
C ARG A 137 6.79 3.67 -0.16
N ALA A 138 7.41 3.62 -1.34
CA ALA A 138 7.38 4.76 -2.27
C ALA A 138 5.95 5.12 -2.70
N ALA A 139 5.10 4.11 -2.98
CA ALA A 139 3.70 4.33 -3.31
C ALA A 139 2.94 4.93 -2.12
N PHE A 140 3.18 4.44 -0.89
CA PHE A 140 2.53 4.97 0.31
C PHE A 140 2.92 6.43 0.58
N ASP A 141 4.22 6.73 0.54
CA ASP A 141 4.74 8.08 0.81
C ASP A 141 4.27 9.09 -0.23
N GLU A 142 4.14 8.68 -1.49
CA GLU A 142 3.54 9.50 -2.55
C GLU A 142 2.05 9.72 -2.30
N THR A 143 1.30 8.65 -2.03
CA THR A 143 -0.16 8.66 -1.87
C THR A 143 -0.60 9.50 -0.67
N LYS A 144 0.15 9.50 0.43
CA LYS A 144 -0.26 10.17 1.68
C LYS A 144 -0.17 11.70 1.62
N ARG A 145 0.56 12.28 0.65
CA ARG A 145 0.85 13.72 0.60
C ARG A 145 -0.45 14.54 0.51
N GLY A 146 -0.58 15.54 1.38
CA GLY A 146 -1.75 16.43 1.41
C GLY A 146 -3.06 15.79 1.87
N ARG A 147 -3.03 14.56 2.42
CA ARG A 147 -4.24 13.84 2.88
C ARG A 147 -4.32 13.78 4.40
N ALA A 148 -5.49 13.37 4.92
CA ALA A 148 -5.75 13.21 6.35
C ALA A 148 -4.77 12.26 7.08
N PHE A 149 -4.02 11.44 6.35
CA PHE A 149 -3.02 10.52 6.89
C PHE A 149 -1.58 10.88 6.49
N ALA A 150 -1.32 12.12 6.07
CA ALA A 150 0.03 12.57 5.67
C ALA A 150 1.09 12.38 6.77
N GLY A 151 0.70 12.51 8.04
CA GLY A 151 1.56 12.29 9.20
C GLY A 151 1.82 10.82 9.55
N ARG A 152 1.18 9.87 8.84
CA ARG A 152 1.36 8.43 9.07
C ARG A 152 2.58 7.90 8.34
N ARG A 153 3.12 6.80 8.85
CA ARG A 153 4.32 6.14 8.36
C ARG A 153 3.97 4.80 7.73
N TRP A 154 4.73 4.45 6.70
CA TRP A 154 4.55 3.18 5.99
C TRP A 154 4.77 1.96 6.90
N GLU A 155 5.62 2.10 7.90
CA GLU A 155 5.92 1.09 8.92
C GLU A 155 4.70 0.74 9.79
N GLU A 156 3.63 1.54 9.76
CA GLU A 156 2.39 1.27 10.50
C GLU A 156 1.44 0.32 9.77
N LEU A 157 1.63 0.07 8.47
CA LEU A 157 0.72 -0.76 7.65
C LEU A 157 0.52 -2.20 8.14
N PRO A 158 1.53 -2.89 8.71
CA PRO A 158 1.31 -4.22 9.30
C PRO A 158 0.29 -4.22 10.43
N ASP A 159 0.27 -3.16 11.25
CA ASP A 159 -0.51 -3.08 12.49
C ASP A 159 -1.82 -2.32 12.33
N ASP A 160 -1.87 -1.34 11.42
CA ASP A 160 -3.06 -0.54 11.14
C ASP A 160 -3.68 -0.96 9.80
N ARG A 161 -4.64 -1.88 9.90
CA ARG A 161 -5.36 -2.41 8.74
C ARG A 161 -6.25 -1.37 8.07
N ASP A 162 -6.84 -0.46 8.83
CA ASP A 162 -7.65 0.62 8.24
C ASP A 162 -6.75 1.59 7.46
N LEU A 163 -5.56 1.90 7.97
CA LEU A 163 -4.56 2.68 7.22
C LEU A 163 -4.15 1.98 5.93
N ALA A 164 -3.90 0.67 5.96
CA ALA A 164 -3.57 -0.10 4.75
C ALA A 164 -4.69 -0.03 3.70
N VAL A 165 -5.96 -0.19 4.12
CA VAL A 165 -7.11 -0.07 3.22
C VAL A 165 -7.26 1.36 2.69
N ARG A 166 -7.10 2.36 3.56
CA ARG A 166 -7.20 3.78 3.19
C ARG A 166 -6.13 4.19 2.19
N ALA A 167 -4.88 3.78 2.42
CA ALA A 167 -3.78 4.08 1.53
C ALA A 167 -3.97 3.41 0.16
N ALA A 168 -4.42 2.15 0.12
CA ALA A 168 -4.74 1.47 -1.14
C ALA A 168 -5.88 2.15 -1.90
N ALA A 169 -6.94 2.59 -1.20
CA ALA A 169 -8.06 3.31 -1.82
C ALA A 169 -7.61 4.61 -2.49
N TRP A 170 -6.80 5.42 -1.79
CA TRP A 170 -6.27 6.67 -2.33
C TRP A 170 -5.23 6.44 -3.43
N TYR A 171 -4.46 5.36 -3.37
CA TYR A 171 -3.54 5.03 -4.47
C TYR A 171 -4.31 4.69 -5.76
N LEU A 172 -5.43 3.97 -5.66
CA LEU A 172 -6.32 3.72 -6.80
C LEU A 172 -6.94 5.01 -7.34
N HIS A 173 -7.29 5.96 -6.47
CA HIS A 173 -7.75 7.28 -6.88
C HIS A 173 -6.68 7.99 -7.72
N ASP A 174 -5.44 7.98 -7.26
CA ASP A 174 -4.32 8.65 -7.94
C ASP A 174 -3.97 7.98 -9.26
N LEU A 175 -4.08 6.66 -9.36
CA LEU A 175 -3.99 5.92 -10.61
C LEU A 175 -5.12 6.31 -11.58
N ALA A 176 -6.36 6.43 -11.10
CA ALA A 176 -7.50 6.77 -11.95
C ALA A 176 -7.36 8.15 -12.60
N ARG A 177 -6.70 9.10 -11.94
CA ARG A 177 -6.40 10.43 -12.49
C ARG A 177 -5.34 10.41 -13.59
N GLN A 178 -4.56 9.34 -13.68
CA GLN A 178 -3.48 9.17 -14.65
C GLN A 178 -3.90 8.37 -15.89
N LEU A 179 -5.14 7.86 -15.92
CA LEU A 179 -5.68 7.18 -17.08
C LEU A 179 -5.97 8.17 -18.22
N PRO A 180 -5.74 7.77 -19.49
CA PRO A 180 -6.18 8.57 -20.62
C PRO A 180 -7.71 8.70 -20.63
N ALA A 181 -8.22 9.83 -21.11
CA ALA A 181 -9.67 10.07 -21.22
C ALA A 181 -10.36 9.05 -22.13
N HIS A 182 -9.66 8.59 -23.17
CA HIS A 182 -10.13 7.58 -24.11
C HIS A 182 -9.10 6.45 -24.20
N PRO A 183 -9.20 5.42 -23.34
CA PRO A 183 -8.42 4.20 -23.49
C PRO A 183 -8.78 3.52 -24.82
N SER A 184 -7.77 3.04 -25.55
CA SER A 184 -7.94 2.28 -26.80
C SER A 184 -7.65 0.79 -26.63
N GLY A 185 -7.15 0.38 -25.45
CA GLY A 185 -6.85 -1.01 -25.13
C GLY A 185 -8.09 -1.85 -24.78
N PRO A 186 -7.91 -3.18 -24.63
CA PRO A 186 -9.01 -4.12 -24.41
C PRO A 186 -9.49 -4.19 -22.96
N TYR A 187 -8.91 -3.39 -22.05
CA TYR A 187 -9.14 -3.46 -20.62
C TYR A 187 -10.08 -2.36 -20.16
N ASP A 188 -11.01 -2.71 -19.26
CA ASP A 188 -11.86 -1.72 -18.63
C ASP A 188 -11.11 -0.91 -17.56
N LYS A 189 -11.76 0.12 -17.00
CA LYS A 189 -11.16 0.99 -15.99
C LYS A 189 -10.73 0.23 -14.73
N ASP A 190 -11.54 -0.66 -14.19
CA ASP A 190 -11.22 -1.40 -12.95
C ASP A 190 -10.04 -2.35 -13.19
N GLU A 191 -9.97 -2.97 -14.36
CA GLU A 191 -8.86 -3.82 -14.78
C GLU A 191 -7.57 -3.04 -14.96
N LEU A 192 -7.63 -1.87 -15.59
CA LEU A 192 -6.47 -0.97 -15.73
C LEU A 192 -5.97 -0.51 -14.36
N LEU A 193 -6.87 -0.14 -13.44
CA LEU A 193 -6.49 0.23 -12.08
C LEU A 193 -5.87 -0.93 -11.31
N GLY A 194 -6.41 -2.15 -11.46
CA GLY A 194 -5.82 -3.35 -10.87
C GLY A 194 -4.42 -3.65 -11.42
N LEU A 195 -4.23 -3.53 -12.74
CA LEU A 195 -2.92 -3.64 -13.38
C LEU A 195 -1.97 -2.54 -12.90
N GLY A 196 -2.43 -1.30 -12.78
CA GLY A 196 -1.65 -0.18 -12.26
C GLY A 196 -1.26 -0.34 -10.79
N TYR A 197 -2.14 -0.95 -10.00
CA TYR A 197 -1.82 -1.30 -8.61
C TYR A 197 -0.65 -2.30 -8.56
N ASN A 198 -0.67 -3.32 -9.43
CA ASN A 198 0.37 -4.34 -9.48
C ASN A 198 1.68 -3.89 -10.15
N THR A 199 1.59 -3.07 -11.19
CA THR A 199 2.69 -2.80 -12.12
C THR A 199 3.12 -1.33 -12.17
N GLY A 200 2.41 -0.44 -11.47
CA GLY A 200 2.64 1.01 -11.49
C GLY A 200 1.91 1.74 -12.63
N ALA A 201 1.84 3.08 -12.48
CA ALA A 201 1.07 3.94 -13.38
C ALA A 201 1.55 3.93 -14.84
N GLY A 202 2.87 3.90 -15.07
CA GLY A 202 3.43 3.90 -16.43
C GLY A 202 3.02 2.67 -17.25
N ASN A 203 3.04 1.49 -16.63
CA ASN A 203 2.58 0.25 -17.26
C ASN A 203 1.06 0.27 -17.48
N MET A 204 0.29 0.73 -16.49
CA MET A 204 -1.16 0.94 -16.66
C MET A 204 -1.48 1.83 -17.86
N GLN A 205 -0.76 2.93 -18.05
CA GLN A 205 -0.95 3.81 -19.20
C GLN A 205 -0.58 3.12 -20.53
N ALA A 206 0.46 2.29 -20.54
CA ALA A 206 0.80 1.48 -21.71
C ALA A 206 -0.32 0.47 -22.04
N PHE A 207 -0.87 -0.23 -21.04
CA PHE A 207 -1.98 -1.16 -21.21
C PHE A 207 -3.26 -0.44 -21.67
N ALA A 208 -3.52 0.77 -21.16
CA ALA A 208 -4.63 1.61 -21.60
C ALA A 208 -4.54 1.99 -23.09
N ARG A 209 -3.34 1.98 -23.66
CA ARG A 209 -3.06 2.21 -25.09
C ARG A 209 -2.96 0.91 -25.92
N GLY A 210 -3.22 -0.24 -25.31
CA GLY A 210 -3.25 -1.54 -26.01
C GLY A 210 -1.99 -2.39 -25.87
N ALA A 211 -1.01 -2.00 -25.03
CA ALA A 211 0.11 -2.89 -24.73
C ALA A 211 -0.40 -4.18 -24.05
N THR A 212 0.23 -5.32 -24.38
CA THR A 212 -0.11 -6.61 -23.78
C THR A 212 0.65 -6.80 -22.46
N PRO A 213 -0.03 -7.14 -21.34
CA PRO A 213 0.62 -7.49 -20.09
C PRO A 213 1.50 -8.73 -20.25
N GLY A 214 2.69 -8.71 -19.63
CA GLY A 214 3.49 -9.92 -19.47
C GLY A 214 2.81 -10.96 -18.58
N SER A 215 3.33 -12.19 -18.57
CA SER A 215 2.71 -13.34 -17.87
C SER A 215 2.33 -13.06 -16.42
N GLN A 216 3.21 -12.41 -15.65
CA GLN A 216 2.94 -12.09 -14.24
C GLN A 216 1.75 -11.14 -14.06
N ALA A 217 1.66 -10.10 -14.90
CA ALA A 217 0.58 -9.12 -14.86
C ALA A 217 -0.73 -9.73 -15.38
N ALA A 218 -0.66 -10.60 -16.39
CA ALA A 218 -1.79 -11.36 -16.88
C ALA A 218 -2.34 -12.32 -15.80
N ASP A 219 -1.45 -13.02 -15.07
CA ASP A 219 -1.83 -13.89 -13.94
C ASP A 219 -2.42 -13.09 -12.78
N TYR A 220 -1.90 -11.90 -12.51
CA TYR A 220 -2.49 -10.98 -11.53
C TYR A 220 -3.92 -10.60 -11.92
N LEU A 221 -4.13 -10.16 -13.17
CA LEU A 221 -5.43 -9.77 -13.69
C LEU A 221 -6.42 -10.93 -13.71
N SER A 222 -5.98 -12.13 -14.10
CA SER A 222 -6.80 -13.34 -14.09
C SER A 222 -7.33 -13.66 -12.69
N ARG A 223 -6.45 -13.63 -11.68
CA ARG A 223 -6.85 -13.81 -10.27
C ARG A 223 -7.77 -12.70 -9.79
N LEU A 224 -7.48 -11.44 -10.15
CA LEU A 224 -8.32 -10.30 -9.82
C LEU A 224 -9.75 -10.49 -10.37
N ARG A 225 -9.89 -10.89 -11.63
CA ARG A 225 -11.18 -11.22 -12.27
C ARG A 225 -11.90 -12.35 -11.54
N SER A 226 -11.18 -13.41 -11.17
CA SER A 226 -11.76 -14.52 -10.39
C SER A 226 -12.29 -14.09 -9.02
N ASN A 227 -11.79 -12.97 -8.49
CA ASN A 227 -12.22 -12.41 -7.22
C ASN A 227 -13.44 -11.47 -7.34
N TRP A 228 -13.90 -11.08 -8.53
CA TRP A 228 -15.00 -10.10 -8.68
C TRP A 228 -16.30 -10.51 -7.98
N GLY A 229 -16.74 -11.74 -8.18
CA GLY A 229 -17.99 -12.22 -7.60
C GLY A 229 -17.95 -12.23 -6.06
N LYS A 230 -16.85 -12.74 -5.48
CA LYS A 230 -16.71 -12.78 -4.01
C LYS A 230 -16.48 -11.40 -3.41
N ALA A 231 -15.72 -10.53 -4.07
CA ALA A 231 -15.51 -9.15 -3.65
C ALA A 231 -16.82 -8.36 -3.65
N GLY A 232 -17.62 -8.49 -4.71
CA GLY A 232 -18.93 -7.86 -4.82
C GLY A 232 -19.88 -8.29 -3.70
N ARG A 233 -19.94 -9.59 -3.39
CA ARG A 233 -20.75 -10.09 -2.27
C ARG A 233 -20.27 -9.56 -0.92
N ALA A 234 -18.96 -9.52 -0.68
CA ALA A 234 -18.41 -9.06 0.59
C ALA A 234 -18.74 -7.58 0.86
N VAL A 235 -18.70 -6.73 -0.17
CA VAL A 235 -18.96 -5.28 -0.02
C VAL A 235 -20.41 -4.88 -0.25
N ALA A 236 -21.28 -5.80 -0.69
CA ALA A 236 -22.71 -5.54 -0.73
C ALA A 236 -23.18 -5.14 0.67
N ARG A 237 -23.98 -4.08 0.78
CA ARG A 237 -24.69 -3.82 2.04
C ARG A 237 -25.69 -4.95 2.18
N THR A 238 -25.51 -5.85 3.15
CA THR A 238 -26.61 -6.69 3.62
C THR A 238 -27.70 -5.72 4.08
N GLY A 239 -28.82 -5.68 3.35
CA GLY A 239 -29.94 -4.83 3.71
C GLY A 239 -30.39 -5.18 5.12
N GLY A 240 -30.25 -4.23 6.04
CA GLY A 240 -31.06 -4.24 7.25
C GLY A 240 -32.50 -4.01 6.81
N GLY A 241 -33.35 -5.02 7.05
CA GLY A 241 -34.77 -4.78 7.24
C GLY A 241 -35.02 -4.03 8.55
#